data_AF-A0A932BB78-F1
#
_entry.id   AF-A0A932BB78-F1
#
_cell.length_a   1.000
_cell.length_b   1.000
_cell.length_c   1.000
_cell.angle_alpha   90.00
_cell.angle_beta   90.00
_cell.angle_gamma   90.00
#
_symmetry.space_group_name_H-M   'P 1'
#
loop_
_entity.id
_entity.type
_entity.pdbx_description
1 polymer ?
#
loop_
_entity_poly.entity_id
_entity_poly.type
_entity_poly.pdbx_seq_one_letter_code
_entity_poly.pdbx_strand_id
1 'polypeptide(L)' 'MNETHDENERVPLMQQLLDNPFLLLFLGVMVPMVVYTLWGVIDILTVPLAK' A
#
# COMPACT_ATOMS: atom_id res chain seq x y z
N MET A 1 27.70 18.95 -29.84
CA MET A 1 27.23 17.63 -29.38
C MET A 1 25.73 17.59 -29.57
N ASN A 2 25.19 16.67 -30.38
CA ASN A 2 23.76 16.39 -30.38
C ASN A 2 23.49 15.45 -29.21
N GLU A 3 22.88 15.96 -28.15
CA GLU A 3 22.44 15.18 -27.00
C GLU A 3 21.15 14.48 -27.39
N THR A 4 21.25 13.24 -27.87
CA THR A 4 20.11 12.36 -28.07
C THR A 4 19.45 12.15 -26.72
N HIS A 5 18.36 12.87 -26.46
CA HIS A 5 17.51 12.62 -25.30
C HIS A 5 16.91 11.24 -25.54
N ASP A 6 17.29 10.27 -24.70
CA ASP A 6 16.76 8.92 -24.72
C ASP A 6 15.31 8.97 -24.20
N GLU A 7 14.37 9.30 -25.08
CA GLU A 7 12.92 9.38 -24.79
C GLU A 7 12.30 8.00 -24.44
N ASN A 8 13.11 6.94 -24.37
CA ASN A 8 12.69 5.54 -24.16
C ASN A 8 13.01 4.99 -22.76
N GLU A 9 13.43 5.82 -21.81
CA GLU A 9 13.67 5.33 -20.45
C GLU A 9 12.33 5.00 -19.76
N ARG A 10 12.10 3.71 -19.45
CA ARG A 10 10.87 3.26 -18.81
C ARG A 10 10.76 3.87 -17.41
N VAL A 11 9.65 4.55 -17.14
CA VAL A 11 9.35 5.10 -15.81
C VAL A 11 9.41 3.97 -14.76
N PRO A 12 10.21 4.12 -13.69
CA PRO A 12 10.30 3.14 -12.63
C PRO A 12 8.93 2.82 -11.99
N LEU A 13 8.68 1.56 -11.64
CA LEU A 13 7.38 1.13 -11.09
C LEU A 13 7.03 1.83 -9.77
N MET A 14 8.02 2.05 -8.91
CA MET A 14 7.79 2.75 -7.63
C MET A 14 7.36 4.21 -7.86
N GLN A 15 7.87 4.85 -8.92
CA GLN A 15 7.48 6.20 -9.28
C GLN A 15 6.02 6.23 -9.76
N GLN A 16 5.63 5.31 -10.65
CA GLN A 16 4.23 5.20 -11.09
C GLN A 16 3.25 4.89 -9.93
N LEU A 17 3.70 4.15 -8.92
CA LEU A 17 2.93 3.85 -7.72
C LEU A 17 2.72 5.11 -6.85
N LEU A 18 3.78 5.88 -6.62
CA LEU A 18 3.76 7.10 -5.80
C LEU A 18 3.11 8.30 -6.51
N ASP A 19 3.12 8.33 -7.84
CA ASP A 19 2.54 9.40 -8.64
C ASP A 19 1.00 9.30 -8.75
N ASN A 20 0.39 8.19 -8.32
CA ASN A 20 -1.05 8.01 -8.34
C ASN A 20 -1.68 8.28 -6.95
N PRO A 21 -2.23 9.49 -6.71
CA PRO A 21 -2.75 9.87 -5.39
C PRO A 21 -3.94 9.02 -4.94
N PHE A 22 -4.76 8.51 -5.86
CA PHE A 22 -5.89 7.63 -5.51
C PHE A 22 -5.41 6.24 -5.10
N LEU A 23 -4.37 5.74 -5.75
CA LEU A 23 -3.76 4.47 -5.36
C LEU A 23 -3.14 4.59 -3.97
N LEU A 24 -2.41 5.69 -3.70
CA LEU A 24 -1.87 5.98 -2.37
C LEU A 24 -2.98 6.14 -1.31
N LEU A 25 -4.07 6.84 -1.63
CA LEU A 25 -5.23 6.97 -0.74
C LEU A 25 -5.84 5.59 -0.46
N PHE A 26 -6.08 4.80 -1.51
CA PHE A 26 -6.64 3.46 -1.38
C PHE A 26 -5.76 2.59 -0.47
N LEU A 27 -4.45 2.54 -0.72
CA LEU A 27 -3.52 1.79 0.11
C LEU A 27 -3.49 2.33 1.54
N GLY A 28 -3.53 3.66 1.70
CA GLY A 28 -3.54 4.35 2.99
C GLY A 28 -4.75 4.03 3.86
N VAL A 29 -5.91 3.76 3.27
CA VAL A 29 -7.12 3.33 4.00
C VAL A 29 -7.19 1.80 4.12
N MET A 30 -6.82 1.08 3.06
CA MET A 30 -6.92 -0.37 2.97
C MET A 30 -5.95 -1.08 3.92
N VAL A 31 -4.71 -0.59 4.03
CA VAL A 31 -3.70 -1.15 4.95
C VAL A 31 -4.17 -1.13 6.41
N PRO A 32 -4.51 0.03 7.02
CA PRO A 32 -4.97 0.03 8.41
C PRO A 32 -6.29 -0.73 8.57
N MET A 33 -7.21 -0.67 7.60
CA MET A 33 -8.45 -1.44 7.65
C MET A 33 -8.17 -2.95 7.78
N VAL A 34 -7.30 -3.51 6.95
CA VAL A 34 -6.95 -4.94 6.99
C VAL A 34 -6.18 -5.25 8.27
N VAL A 35 -5.17 -4.46 8.62
CA VAL A 35 -4.33 -4.70 9.80
C VAL A 35 -5.16 -4.70 11.08
N TYR A 36 -5.99 -3.67 11.31
CA TYR A 36 -6.82 -3.58 12.51
C TYR A 36 -7.94 -4.62 12.54
N THR A 37 -8.48 -4.98 11.38
CA THR A 37 -9.49 -6.05 11.32
C THR A 37 -8.87 -7.39 11.69
N LEU A 38 -7.74 -7.75 11.09
CA LEU A 38 -7.04 -9.00 11.41
C LEU A 38 -6.59 -9.03 12.86
N TRP A 39 -6.00 -7.93 13.34
CA TRP A 39 -5.59 -7.81 14.74
C TRP A 39 -6.77 -7.96 15.70
N GLY A 40 -7.90 -7.28 15.44
CA GLY A 40 -9.11 -7.40 16.26
C GLY A 40 -9.72 -8.80 16.23
N VAL A 41 -9.69 -9.49 15.09
CA VAL A 41 -10.12 -10.90 15.00
C VAL A 41 -9.23 -11.80 15.86
N ILE A 42 -7.91 -11.63 15.79
CA ILE A 42 -6.98 -12.40 16.63
C ILE A 42 -7.28 -12.13 18.11
N ASP A 43 -7.46 -10.86 18.49
CA ASP A 43 -7.78 -10.47 19.86
C ASP A 43 -9.03 -11.21 20.35
N ILE A 44 -10.15 -11.11 19.63
CA ILE A 44 -11.41 -11.79 19.96
C ILE A 44 -11.24 -13.31 20.11
N LEU A 45 -10.50 -13.95 19.21
CA LEU A 45 -10.28 -15.41 19.25
C LEU A 45 -9.39 -15.85 20.42
N THR A 46 -8.54 -14.95 20.92
CA THR A 46 -7.63 -15.22 22.04
C THR A 46 -8.19 -14.80 23.40
N VAL A 47 -9.30 -14.05 23.44
CA VAL A 47 -9.97 -13.72 24.70
C VAL A 47 -10.44 -15.01 25.38
N PRO A 48 -9.96 -15.29 26.60
CA PRO A 48 -10.42 -16.44 27.35
C PRO A 48 -11.89 -16.25 27.72
N LEU A 49 -12.74 -17.23 27.37
CA LEU A 49 -14.12 -17.24 27.85
C LEU A 49 -14.10 -17.37 29.38
N ALA A 50 -14.85 -16.49 30.05
CA ALA A 50 -15.02 -16.55 31.49
C ALA A 50 -15.51 -17.95 31.92
N LYS A 51 -14.97 -18.44 33.03
CA LYS A 51 -15.27 -19.77 33.59
C LYS A 51 -16.68 -19.86 34.14
#